data_AF-A0A7V7PKS3-F1
#
_entry.id   AF-A0A7V7PKS3-F1
#
_cell.length_a   1.000
_cell.length_b   1.000
_cell.length_c   1.000
_cell.angle_alpha   90.00
_cell.angle_beta   90.00
_cell.angle_gamma   90.00
#
_symmetry.space_group_name_H-M   'P 1'
#
loop_
_entity.id
_entity.type
_entity.pdbx_description
1 polymer ?
#
loop_
_entity_poly.entity_id
_entity_poly.type
_entity_poly.pdbx_seq_one_letter_code
_entity_poly.pdbx_strand_id
1 'polypeptide(L)' 'MADIEEIARTVALYAVPGMKPKDLVAKVRERHPGASKKEISRGAFFAVILAAEADPHKASALHDLAIASRVGVALH' A
#
# COMPACT_ATOMS: atom_id res chain seq x y z
N MET A 1 -14.96 -9.77 -6.39
CA MET A 1 -13.59 -9.82 -5.82
C MET A 1 -12.70 -9.06 -6.77
N ALA A 2 -12.00 -8.05 -6.28
CA ALA A 2 -11.06 -7.31 -7.11
C ALA A 2 -9.75 -8.12 -7.21
N ASP A 3 -9.12 -8.11 -8.39
CA ASP A 3 -7.86 -8.81 -8.61
C ASP A 3 -6.78 -8.20 -7.70
N ILE A 4 -6.09 -9.07 -6.96
CA ILE A 4 -5.07 -8.66 -5.99
C ILE A 4 -3.91 -7.95 -6.67
N GLU A 5 -3.58 -8.31 -7.92
CA GLU A 5 -2.55 -7.64 -8.71
C GLU A 5 -2.97 -6.22 -9.09
N GLU A 6 -4.25 -6.03 -9.43
CA GLU A 6 -4.78 -4.73 -9.82
C GLU A 6 -4.87 -3.77 -8.62
N ILE A 7 -5.25 -4.30 -7.46
CA ILE A 7 -5.18 -3.57 -6.20
C ILE A 7 -3.72 -3.21 -5.89
N ALA A 8 -2.77 -4.15 -6.05
CA ALA A 8 -1.36 -3.90 -5.79
C ALA A 8 -0.78 -2.81 -6.71
N ARG A 9 -1.09 -2.85 -8.01
CA ARG A 9 -0.72 -1.79 -8.96
C ARG A 9 -1.28 -0.43 -8.52
N THR A 10 -2.52 -0.41 -8.05
CA THR A 10 -3.17 0.82 -7.57
C THR A 10 -2.52 1.33 -6.27
N VAL A 11 -2.18 0.43 -5.34
CA VAL A 11 -1.43 0.79 -4.13
C VAL A 11 -0.08 1.38 -4.50
N ALA A 12 0.69 0.73 -5.37
CA ALA A 12 2.01 1.19 -5.79
C ALA A 12 1.96 2.57 -6.48
N LEU A 13 0.88 2.86 -7.22
CA LEU A 13 0.68 4.15 -7.87
C LEU A 13 0.49 5.31 -6.88
N TYR A 14 -0.19 5.06 -5.77
CA TYR A 14 -0.56 6.12 -4.82
C TYR A 14 0.34 6.18 -3.59
N ALA A 15 1.03 5.09 -3.23
CA ALA A 15 1.89 5.03 -2.07
C ALA A 15 3.15 5.91 -2.25
N VAL A 16 3.07 7.15 -1.75
CA VAL A 16 4.18 8.11 -1.72
C VAL A 16 4.63 8.40 -0.28
N PRO A 17 5.89 8.82 -0.06
CA PRO A 17 6.37 9.22 1.26
C PRO A 17 5.45 10.27 1.91
N GLY A 18 5.13 10.09 3.20
CA GLY A 18 4.23 10.99 3.95
C GLY A 18 2.73 10.74 3.75
N MET A 19 2.33 9.81 2.88
CA MET A 19 0.91 9.45 2.71
C MET A 19 0.35 8.74 3.95
N LYS A 20 -0.82 9.17 4.42
CA LYS A 20 -1.49 8.50 5.55
C LYS A 20 -2.19 7.23 5.07
N PRO A 21 -2.16 6.13 5.84
CA PRO A 21 -2.79 4.86 5.45
C PRO A 21 -4.28 4.97 5.10
N LYS A 22 -5.03 5.84 5.80
CA LYS A 22 -6.46 6.06 5.53
C LYS A 22 -6.72 6.68 4.15
N ASP A 23 -5.84 7.58 3.72
CA ASP A 23 -5.98 8.29 2.45
C ASP A 23 -5.61 7.34 1.29
N LEU A 24 -4.62 6.47 1.50
CA LEU A 24 -4.30 5.37 0.58
C LEU A 24 -5.49 4.43 0.40
N VAL A 25 -6.12 3.99 1.49
CA VAL A 25 -7.32 3.13 1.45
C VAL A 25 -8.47 3.81 0.70
N ALA A 26 -8.68 5.11 0.90
CA ALA A 26 -9.69 5.88 0.17
C ALA A 26 -9.40 5.89 -1.34
N LYS A 27 -8.17 6.20 -1.75
CA LYS A 27 -7.75 6.19 -3.17
C LYS A 27 -7.89 4.83 -3.83
N VAL A 28 -7.55 3.76 -3.11
CA VAL A 28 -7.75 2.39 -3.61
C VAL A 28 -9.24 2.11 -3.80
N ARG A 29 -10.12 2.53 -2.89
CA ARG A 29 -11.58 2.33 -3.01
C ARG A 29 -12.24 3.20 -4.07
N GLU A 30 -11.70 4.39 -4.36
CA GLU A 30 -12.15 5.19 -5.50
C GLU A 30 -11.99 4.40 -6.81
N ARG A 31 -10.89 3.64 -6.96
CA ARG A 31 -10.63 2.81 -8.14
C ARG A 31 -11.23 1.41 -8.05
N HIS A 32 -11.37 0.88 -6.83
CA HIS A 32 -11.88 -0.46 -6.53
C HIS A 32 -13.00 -0.40 -5.48
N PRO A 33 -14.22 0.05 -5.84
CA PRO A 33 -15.29 0.30 -4.87
C PRO A 33 -15.68 -0.92 -4.01
N GLY A 34 -15.51 -2.14 -4.56
CA GLY A 34 -15.79 -3.39 -3.87
C GLY A 34 -14.64 -3.95 -3.03
N ALA A 35 -13.47 -3.30 -3.01
CA ALA A 35 -12.30 -3.83 -2.30
C ALA A 35 -12.49 -3.79 -0.78
N SER A 36 -12.50 -4.98 -0.18
CA SER A 36 -12.48 -5.15 1.27
C SER A 36 -11.16 -4.67 1.86
N LYS A 37 -11.16 -4.31 3.16
CA LYS A 37 -9.92 -3.93 3.86
C LYS A 37 -8.85 -5.02 3.78
N LYS A 38 -9.26 -6.30 3.83
CA LYS A 38 -8.37 -7.47 3.70
C LYS A 38 -7.74 -7.55 2.31
N GLU A 39 -8.50 -7.32 1.23
CA GLU A 39 -7.97 -7.29 -0.13
C GLU A 39 -6.96 -6.15 -0.31
N ILE A 40 -7.24 -4.97 0.25
CA ILE A 40 -6.34 -3.81 0.19
C ILE A 40 -5.04 -4.08 0.94
N SER A 41 -5.11 -4.63 2.16
CA SER A 41 -3.91 -5.02 2.92
C SER A 41 -3.07 -6.06 2.18
N ARG A 42 -3.70 -7.08 1.57
CA ARG A 42 -2.98 -8.09 0.79
C ARG A 42 -2.35 -7.50 -0.48
N GLY A 43 -3.07 -6.63 -1.20
CA GLY A 43 -2.54 -5.94 -2.37
C GLY A 43 -1.38 -5.01 -2.03
N ALA A 44 -1.42 -4.32 -0.89
CA ALA A 44 -0.32 -3.51 -0.41
C ALA A 44 0.93 -4.35 -0.11
N PHE A 45 0.77 -5.50 0.57
CA PHE A 45 1.88 -6.42 0.82
C PHE A 45 2.46 -6.99 -0.48
N PHE A 46 1.58 -7.37 -1.42
CA PHE A 46 2.00 -7.86 -2.73
C PHE A 46 2.77 -6.79 -3.53
N ALA A 47 2.36 -5.52 -3.46
CA ALA A 47 3.11 -4.41 -4.06
C ALA A 47 4.53 -4.27 -3.49
N VAL A 48 4.72 -4.55 -2.19
CA VAL A 48 6.06 -4.55 -1.56
C VAL A 48 6.94 -5.66 -2.13
N ILE A 49 6.40 -6.86 -2.28
CA ILE A 49 7.14 -8.00 -2.84
C ILE A 49 7.58 -7.69 -4.27
N LEU A 50 6.64 -7.25 -5.13
CA LEU A 50 6.94 -6.89 -6.52
C LEU A 50 7.97 -5.76 -6.62
N ALA A 51 7.88 -4.77 -5.72
CA ALA A 51 8.85 -3.69 -5.67
C ALA A 51 10.25 -4.19 -5.29
N ALA A 52 10.35 -5.12 -4.33
CA ALA A 52 11.61 -5.71 -3.89
C ALA A 52 12.25 -6.64 -4.93
N GLU A 53 11.44 -7.36 -5.72
CA GLU A 53 11.92 -8.16 -6.85
C GLU A 53 12.44 -7.29 -8.00
N ALA A 54 11.85 -6.11 -8.20
CA ALA A 54 12.21 -5.20 -9.30
C ALA A 54 13.37 -4.25 -8.97
N ASP A 55 13.42 -3.69 -7.75
CA ASP A 55 14.44 -2.74 -7.30
C ASP A 55 14.51 -2.67 -5.76
N PRO A 56 15.63 -3.06 -5.13
CA PRO A 56 15.81 -3.02 -3.68
C PRO A 56 15.55 -1.64 -3.05
N HIS A 57 15.76 -0.54 -3.77
CA HIS A 57 15.51 0.81 -3.26
C HIS A 57 14.01 1.11 -3.12
N LYS A 58 13.14 0.53 -3.96
CA LYS A 58 11.68 0.67 -3.84
C LYS A 58 11.10 -0.15 -2.69
N ALA A 59 11.75 -1.25 -2.31
CA ALA A 59 11.39 -2.02 -1.13
C ALA A 59 11.51 -1.20 0.16
N SER A 60 12.51 -0.31 0.24
CA SER A 60 12.76 0.53 1.42
C SER A 60 11.59 1.49 1.71
N ALA A 61 11.06 2.18 0.69
CA ALA A 61 9.96 3.13 0.88
C ALA A 61 8.67 2.45 1.37
N LEU A 62 8.42 1.22 0.92
CA LEU A 62 7.27 0.42 1.35
C LEU A 62 7.49 -0.22 2.72
N HIS A 63 8.73 -0.60 3.05
CA HIS A 63 9.12 -1.04 4.39
C HIS A 63 8.90 0.07 5.42
N ASP A 64 9.28 1.31 5.12
CA ASP A 64 9.09 2.46 6.00
C ASP A 64 7.60 2.73 6.29
N LEU A 65 6.74 2.58 5.26
CA LEU A 65 5.28 2.69 5.41
C LEU A 65 4.70 1.59 6.32
N ALA A 66 5.23 0.37 6.22
CA ALA A 66 4.81 -0.77 7.04
C ALA A 66 5.24 -0.60 8.50
N ILE A 67 6.46 -0.11 8.75
CA ILE A 67 6.95 0.22 10.09
C ILE A 67 6.12 1.35 10.70
N ALA A 68 5.87 2.44 9.97
CA ALA A 68 5.04 3.55 10.45
C ALA A 68 3.62 3.09 10.86
N SER A 69 3.05 2.15 10.10
CA SER A 69 1.72 1.58 10.39
C SER A 69 1.70 0.66 11.62
N ARG A 70 2.85 0.10 12.01
CA ARG A 70 3.00 -0.80 13.15
C ARG A 70 3.20 -0.06 14.48
N VAL A 71 3.78 1.13 14.45
CA VAL A 71 4.18 1.86 15.67
C VAL A 71 3.12 2.85 16.15
N GLY A 72 2.16 3.27 15.30
CA GLY A 72 1.09 4.18 15.76
C GLY A 72 1.60 5.50 16.35
N VAL A 73 2.79 5.95 15.93
CA VAL A 73 3.36 7.21 16.41
C VAL A 73 2.82 8.34 15.54
N ALA A 74 1.95 9.14 16.14
CA ALA A 74 1.68 10.49 15.70
C ALA A 74 3.01 11.25 15.68
N LEU A 75 3.48 11.65 14.50
CA LEU A 75 4.57 12.61 14.37
C LEU A 75 4.03 13.97 14.83
N HIS A 76 4.50 14.40 16.02
CA HIS A 76 4.58 15.80 16.42
C HIS A 76 5.85 16.40 15.82
#